data_AF-A0A7Y5RE61-F1
#
_entry.id   AF-A0A7Y5RE61-F1
#
_cell.length_a   1.000
_cell.length_b   1.000
_cell.length_c   1.000
_cell.angle_alpha   90.00
_cell.angle_beta   90.00
_cell.angle_gamma   90.00
#
_symmetry.space_group_name_H-M   'P 1'
#
loop_
_entity.id
_entity.type
_entity.pdbx_description
1 polymer ?
#
loop_
_entity_poly.entity_id
_entity_poly.type
_entity_poly.pdbx_seq_one_letter_code
_entity_poly.pdbx_strand_id
1 'polypeptide(L)'
;MRVLYFGVLKELFACPSEDIEVETGCSVGELRKVFHGRMPERAWKSMAIAVNQEYAGDEVLLHDGDEVALLPPVSGGGPGDAPNPREKISLLPPGTV
;
A
#
# COMPACT_ATOMS: atom_id res chain seq x y z
N MET A 1 -12.35 -5.44 3.68
CA MET A 1 -11.33 -4.38 3.45
C MET A 1 -10.64 -4.65 2.13
N ARG A 2 -10.45 -3.65 1.27
CA ARG A 2 -9.88 -3.87 -0.06
C ARG A 2 -8.40 -3.53 -0.10
N VAL A 3 -7.55 -4.45 -0.56
CA VAL A 3 -6.13 -4.23 -0.79
C VAL A 3 -5.87 -4.03 -2.27
N LEU A 4 -5.32 -2.87 -2.65
CA LEU A 4 -4.95 -2.54 -4.02
C LEU A 4 -3.45 -2.78 -4.24
N TYR A 5 -3.13 -3.47 -5.33
CA TYR A 5 -1.76 -3.73 -5.75
C TYR A 5 -1.36 -2.77 -6.87
N PHE A 6 -0.13 -2.26 -6.83
CA PHE A 6 0.40 -1.37 -7.87
C PHE A 6 1.74 -1.86 -8.42
N GLY A 7 2.02 -1.54 -9.69
CA GLY A 7 3.25 -1.91 -10.39
C GLY A 7 3.54 -3.41 -10.29
N VAL A 8 4.76 -3.73 -9.84
CA VAL A 8 5.27 -5.11 -9.66
C VAL A 8 4.39 -5.98 -8.75
N LEU A 9 3.61 -5.38 -7.85
CA LEU A 9 2.70 -6.14 -7.00
C LEU A 9 1.54 -6.75 -7.79
N LYS A 10 1.01 -6.04 -8.80
CA LYS A 10 -0.05 -6.61 -9.65
C LYS A 10 0.40 -7.87 -10.38
N GLU A 11 1.66 -7.87 -10.81
CA GLU A 11 2.30 -9.01 -11.46
C GLU A 11 2.56 -10.13 -10.46
N LEU A 12 3.06 -9.79 -9.27
CA LEU A 12 3.35 -10.78 -8.22
C LEU A 12 2.08 -11.49 -7.72
N PHE A 13 1.01 -10.74 -7.50
CA PHE A 13 -0.27 -11.26 -7.01
C PHE A 13 -1.21 -11.70 -8.14
N ALA A 14 -0.82 -11.49 -9.41
CA ALA A 14 -1.64 -11.73 -10.61
C ALA A 14 -3.04 -11.07 -10.58
N CYS A 15 -3.26 -10.12 -9.67
CA CYS A 15 -4.53 -9.47 -9.41
C CYS A 15 -4.29 -7.97 -9.14
N PRO A 16 -5.20 -7.08 -9.60
CA PRO A 16 -5.12 -5.65 -9.33
C PRO A 16 -5.50 -5.29 -7.89
N SER A 17 -6.30 -6.14 -7.25
CA SER A 17 -6.75 -5.97 -5.87
C SER A 17 -7.28 -7.29 -5.31
N GLU A 18 -7.24 -7.46 -4.00
CA GLU A 18 -7.96 -8.53 -3.29
C GLU A 18 -8.79 -7.96 -2.14
N ASP A 19 -9.87 -8.65 -1.77
CA ASP A 19 -10.63 -8.31 -0.57
C ASP A 19 -10.14 -9.19 0.58
N ILE A 20 -9.77 -8.56 1.69
CA ILE A 20 -9.37 -9.23 2.91
C ILE A 20 -10.36 -8.89 4.00
N GLU A 21 -10.87 -9.94 4.64
CA GLU A 21 -11.57 -9.83 5.90
C GLU A 21 -10.53 -9.71 7.01
N VAL A 22 -10.45 -8.52 7.62
CA VAL A 22 -9.62 -8.27 8.81
C VAL A 22 -10.54 -8.05 10.00
N GLU A 23 -10.13 -8.54 11.17
CA GLU A 23 -10.84 -8.22 12.41
C GLU A 23 -10.79 -6.71 12.67
N THR A 24 -11.88 -6.17 13.22
CA THR A 24 -12.00 -4.74 13.51
C THR A 24 -10.91 -4.32 14.50
N GLY A 25 -10.08 -3.33 14.13
CA GLY A 25 -8.93 -2.91 14.94
C GLY A 25 -7.60 -3.55 14.57
N CYS A 26 -7.52 -4.23 13.42
CA CYS A 26 -6.25 -4.67 12.85
C CYS A 26 -5.43 -3.44 12.44
N SER A 27 -4.17 -3.33 12.84
CA SER A 27 -3.32 -2.23 12.37
C SER A 27 -2.65 -2.57 11.04
N VAL A 28 -2.12 -1.56 10.35
CA VAL A 28 -1.29 -1.77 9.15
C VAL A 28 -0.10 -2.70 9.44
N GLY A 29 0.48 -2.61 10.63
CA GLY A 29 1.53 -3.53 11.09
C GLY A 29 1.05 -4.98 11.17
N GLU A 30 -0.17 -5.22 11.67
CA GLU A 30 -0.78 -6.56 11.69
C GLU A 30 -1.15 -7.03 10.28
N LEU A 31 -1.64 -6.15 9.40
CA LEU A 31 -1.90 -6.49 8.00
C LEU A 31 -0.65 -7.04 7.31
N ARG A 32 0.53 -6.43 7.54
CA ARG A 32 1.80 -6.94 7.02
C ARG A 32 2.11 -8.35 7.51
N LYS A 33 1.69 -8.70 8.73
CA LYS A 33 1.80 -10.07 9.25
C LYS A 33 0.88 -11.04 8.53
N VAL A 34 -0.33 -10.60 8.14
CA VAL A 34 -1.24 -11.42 7.32
C VAL A 34 -0.63 -11.74 5.95
N PHE A 35 0.08 -10.78 5.36
CA PHE A 35 0.84 -11.00 4.13
C PHE A 35 2.25 -11.59 4.33
N HIS A 36 2.62 -11.90 5.58
CA HIS A 36 3.91 -12.50 5.89
C HIS A 36 3.97 -13.90 5.24
N GLY A 37 5.00 -14.13 4.43
CA GLY A 37 5.14 -15.34 3.61
C GLY A 37 4.68 -15.19 2.16
N ARG A 38 3.80 -14.23 1.84
CA ARG A 38 3.49 -13.87 0.43
C ARG A 38 4.54 -12.92 -0.15
N MET A 39 5.13 -12.08 0.70
CA MET A 39 6.22 -11.16 0.32
C MET A 39 7.34 -11.17 1.37
N PRO A 40 8.60 -10.98 0.95
CA PRO A 40 9.72 -10.92 1.89
C PRO A 40 9.68 -9.62 2.72
N GLU A 41 10.01 -9.69 4.01
CA GLU A 41 10.01 -8.55 4.94
C GLU A 41 10.80 -7.33 4.43
N ARG A 42 11.89 -7.56 3.70
CA ARG A 42 12.69 -6.49 3.09
C ARG A 42 11.90 -5.66 2.08
N ALA A 43 10.94 -6.26 1.36
CA ALA A 43 10.13 -5.54 0.39
C ALA A 43 9.21 -4.55 1.12
N TRP A 44 8.62 -4.97 2.23
CA TRP A 44 7.77 -4.13 3.07
C TRP A 44 8.50 -2.91 3.64
N LYS A 45 9.80 -3.01 3.96
CA LYS A 45 10.59 -1.88 4.48
C LYS A 45 10.79 -0.75 3.47
N SER A 46 10.74 -1.05 2.19
CA SER A 46 10.87 -0.06 1.11
C SER A 46 9.53 0.30 0.46
N MET A 47 8.43 -0.30 0.95
CA MET A 47 7.09 -0.12 0.44
C MET A 47 6.36 0.90 1.29
N ALA A 48 5.65 1.82 0.65
CA ALA A 48 4.71 2.68 1.33
C ALA A 48 3.34 2.02 1.35
N ILE A 49 2.57 2.31 2.40
CA ILE A 49 1.19 1.86 2.53
C ILE A 49 0.32 3.09 2.61
N ALA A 50 -0.81 3.04 1.93
CA ALA A 50 -1.81 4.10 1.99
C ALA A 50 -3.17 3.54 2.32
N VAL A 51 -3.91 4.23 3.18
CA VAL A 51 -5.27 3.89 3.58
C VAL A 51 -6.15 5.05 3.14
N ASN A 52 -7.20 4.76 2.35
CA ASN A 52 -8.08 5.78 1.75
C ASN A 52 -7.30 6.90 1.04
N GLN A 53 -6.29 6.55 0.23
CA GLN A 53 -5.47 7.49 -0.55
C GLN A 53 -4.55 8.40 0.30
N GLU A 54 -4.37 8.08 1.58
CA GLU A 54 -3.49 8.80 2.50
C GLU A 54 -2.40 7.88 3.04
N TYR A 55 -1.15 8.35 3.14
CA TYR A 55 -0.06 7.53 3.66
C TYR A 55 -0.32 7.12 5.11
N ALA A 56 -0.18 5.82 5.36
CA ALA A 56 -0.46 5.22 6.65
C ALA A 56 0.79 4.56 7.22
N GLY A 57 1.11 4.92 8.46
CA GLY A 57 2.13 4.24 9.26
C GLY A 57 1.60 2.90 9.82
N ASP A 58 2.49 2.14 10.43
CA ASP A 58 2.20 0.80 10.97
C ASP A 58 1.14 0.83 12.10
N GLU A 59 1.02 1.98 12.77
CA GLU A 59 0.11 2.26 13.88
C GLU A 59 -1.33 2.58 13.45
N VAL A 60 -1.56 2.83 12.16
CA VAL A 60 -2.90 3.16 11.64
C VAL A 60 -3.80 1.93 11.76
N LEU A 61 -4.96 2.13 12.39
CA LEU A 61 -5.99 1.10 12.51
C LEU A 61 -6.81 1.03 11.23
N LEU A 62 -7.02 -0.20 10.78
CA LEU A 62 -7.81 -0.56 9.62
C LEU A 62 -9.18 -1.04 10.08
N HIS A 63 -10.19 -0.64 9.33
CA HIS A 63 -11.57 -1.01 9.51
C HIS A 63 -12.10 -1.75 8.28
N ASP A 64 -13.25 -2.41 8.47
CA ASP A 64 -13.97 -2.93 7.33
C ASP A 64 -14.44 -1.80 6.41
N GLY A 65 -14.34 -2.03 5.11
CA GLY A 65 -14.57 -1.01 4.08
C GLY A 65 -13.39 -0.09 3.76
N ASP A 66 -12.30 -0.13 4.52
CA ASP A 66 -11.09 0.64 4.17
C ASP A 66 -10.45 0.12 2.89
N GLU A 67 -9.88 1.06 2.12
CA GLU A 67 -9.10 0.76 0.92
C GLU A 67 -7.61 0.98 1.19
N VAL A 68 -6.83 -0.10 1.13
CA VAL A 68 -5.41 -0.11 1.44
C VAL A 68 -4.60 -0.30 0.15
N ALA A 69 -3.85 0.71 -0.26
CA ALA A 69 -2.94 0.61 -1.39
C ALA A 69 -1.53 0.24 -0.95
N LEU A 70 -0.98 -0.82 -1.52
CA LEU A 70 0.43 -1.17 -1.40
C LEU A 70 1.21 -0.50 -2.52
N LEU A 71 2.12 0.38 -2.14
CA LEU A 71 2.86 1.24 -3.05
C LEU A 71 4.32 0.80 -3.02
N PRO A 72 4.78 0.00 -4.00
CA PRO A 72 6.21 -0.24 -4.16
C PRO A 72 6.94 1.10 -4.37
N PRO A 73 8.23 1.18 -4.05
CA PRO A 73 9.00 2.41 -4.22
C PRO A 73 8.83 2.90 -5.65
N VAL A 74 8.21 4.07 -5.80
CA VAL A 74 7.81 4.59 -7.10
C VAL A 74 9.05 4.98 -7.90
N SER A 75 9.16 4.52 -9.15
CA SER A 75 10.10 5.09 -10.13
C SER A 75 9.56 6.38 -10.79
N GLY A 76 8.48 6.96 -10.26
CA GLY A 76 7.91 8.22 -10.74
C GLY A 76 8.81 9.39 -10.37
N GLY A 77 9.54 9.93 -11.35
CA GLY A 77 10.58 10.94 -11.16
C GLY A 77 10.12 12.27 -10.55
N GLY A 78 10.90 12.74 -9.59
CA GLY A 78 10.95 14.08 -8.99
C GLY A 78 11.95 14.07 -7.82
N PRO A 79 12.83 15.06 -7.66
CA PRO A 79 14.06 14.90 -6.88
C PRO A 79 13.79 14.82 -5.37
N GLY A 80 14.14 13.68 -4.78
CA GLY A 80 14.52 13.52 -3.39
C GLY A 80 13.55 14.07 -2.34
N ASP A 81 12.51 13.31 -2.01
CA ASP A 81 11.84 13.48 -0.73
C ASP A 81 11.24 12.13 -0.32
N ALA A 82 11.62 11.64 0.87
CA ALA A 82 10.82 10.61 1.51
C ALA A 82 9.44 11.24 1.79
N PRO A 83 8.32 10.58 1.43
CA PRO A 83 7.02 11.23 1.45
C PRO A 83 6.66 11.71 2.87
N ASN A 84 6.42 13.01 3.01
CA ASN A 84 5.81 13.57 4.22
C ASN A 84 4.41 12.95 4.40
N PRO A 85 4.04 12.48 5.62
CA PRO A 85 2.77 11.80 5.88
C PRO A 85 1.51 12.67 5.71
N ARG A 86 1.66 13.92 5.24
CA ARG A 86 0.54 14.85 4.95
C ARG A 86 0.31 15.09 3.47
N GLU A 87 1.09 14.46 2.59
CA GLU A 87 0.94 14.62 1.15
C GLU A 87 -0.10 13.62 0.63
N LYS A 88 -1.21 14.13 0.07
CA LYS A 88 -2.21 13.30 -0.59
C LYS A 88 -1.56 12.60 -1.77
N ILE A 89 -1.84 11.31 -1.92
CA ILE A 89 -1.26 10.50 -2.99
C ILE A 89 -1.93 10.91 -4.29
N SER A 90 -1.26 11.78 -5.05
CA SER A 90 -1.65 12.10 -6.41
C SER A 90 -1.29 10.88 -7.28
N LEU A 91 -2.24 9.94 -7.38
CA LEU A 91 -2.18 8.84 -8.35
C LEU A 91 -2.21 9.47 -9.76
N LEU A 92 -1.04 9.86 -10.26
CA LEU A 92 -0.91 10.38 -11.62
C LEU A 92 -1.42 9.31 -12.59
N PRO A 93 -2.34 9.63 -13.53
CA PRO A 93 -2.67 8.70 -14.60
C PRO A 93 -1.41 8.41 -15.42
N PRO A 94 -1.23 7.20 -15.96
CA PRO A 94 -0.10 6.89 -16.81
C PRO A 94 -0.05 7.89 -17.95
N GLY A 95 1.12 8.50 -18.14
CA GLY A 95 1.34 9.55 -19.13
C GLY A 95 0.86 9.13 -20.52
N THR A 96 0.02 9.98 -21.10
CA THR A 96 -0.21 10.05 -22.54
C THR A 96 1.14 10.35 -23.21
N VAL A 97 1.64 9.40 -24.00
CA VAL A 97 2.59 9.66 -25.10
C VAL A 97 1.88 9.37 -26.41
#